data_AF-A0A7X8X1I1-F1
#
_entry.id   AF-A0A7X8X1I1-F1
#
_cell.length_a   1.000
_cell.length_b   1.000
_cell.length_c   1.000
_cell.angle_alpha   90.00
_cell.angle_beta   90.00
_cell.angle_gamma   90.00
#
_symmetry.space_group_name_H-M   'P 1'
#
loop_
_entity.id
_entity.type
_entity.pdbx_description
1 polymer ?
#
loop_
_entity_poly.entity_id
_entity_poly.type
_entity_poly.pdbx_seq_one_letter_code
_entity_poly.pdbx_strand_id
1 'polypeptide(L)'
;MIKIQHQMISYELDEKVVGFITFPLIKDGVVNINQTFTHTSHRGKGIAKELMDALYIHLKENNLKAVLNCSYAVKYFERYEEKKDVLA
;
A
#
# COMPACT_ATOMS: atom_id res chain seq x y z
N MET A 1 14.79 -1.93 0.70
CA MET A 1 14.43 -0.98 -0.38
C MET A 1 12.99 -1.24 -0.81
N ILE A 2 12.25 -0.18 -1.12
CA ILE A 2 10.88 -0.29 -1.65
C ILE A 2 10.93 -0.48 -3.17
N LYS A 3 10.11 -1.37 -3.70
CA LYS A 3 9.93 -1.59 -5.15
C LYS A 3 8.45 -1.61 -5.50
N ILE A 4 8.13 -1.17 -6.70
CA ILE A 4 6.77 -1.24 -7.27
C ILE A 4 6.82 -2.04 -8.56
N GLN A 5 6.02 -3.09 -8.66
CA GLN A 5 5.93 -3.94 -9.84
C GLN A 5 4.55 -4.60 -9.92
N HIS A 6 3.95 -4.66 -11.12
CA HIS A 6 2.68 -5.35 -11.39
C HIS A 6 1.59 -5.14 -10.31
N GLN A 7 1.31 -3.87 -9.96
CA GLN A 7 0.26 -3.53 -8.98
C GLN A 7 0.53 -4.06 -7.56
N MET A 8 1.81 -4.25 -7.24
CA MET A 8 2.31 -4.59 -5.92
C MET A 8 3.45 -3.64 -5.54
N ILE A 9 3.45 -3.19 -4.28
CA ILE A 9 4.55 -2.46 -3.67
C ILE A 9 5.16 -3.34 -2.59
N SER A 10 6.45 -3.60 -2.66
CA SER A 10 7.17 -4.51 -1.76
C SER A 10 8.29 -3.78 -1.03
N TYR A 11 8.59 -4.27 0.18
CA TYR A 11 9.76 -3.89 0.94
C TYR A 11 10.72 -5.08 0.94
N GLU A 12 11.92 -4.89 0.41
CA GLU A 12 12.94 -5.93 0.30
C GLU A 12 14.14 -5.67 1.21
N LEU A 13 14.58 -6.70 1.92
CA LEU A 13 15.82 -6.74 2.71
C LEU A 13 16.60 -7.99 2.30
N ASP A 14 17.89 -7.86 1.99
CA ASP A 14 18.76 -8.97 1.60
C ASP A 14 18.12 -9.86 0.52
N GLU A 15 17.57 -9.21 -0.53
CA GLU A 15 16.86 -9.85 -1.65
C GLU A 15 15.58 -10.62 -1.29
N LYS A 16 15.08 -10.46 -0.05
CA LYS A 16 13.82 -11.08 0.42
C LYS A 16 12.74 -10.05 0.61
N VAL A 17 11.54 -10.35 0.12
CA VAL A 17 10.33 -9.56 0.40
C VAL A 17 9.93 -9.77 1.86
N VAL A 18 10.06 -8.72 2.68
CA VAL A 18 9.70 -8.72 4.10
C VAL A 18 8.35 -8.06 4.37
N GLY A 19 7.77 -7.39 3.36
CA GLY A 19 6.40 -6.89 3.39
C GLY A 19 5.95 -6.49 2.00
N PHE A 20 4.64 -6.50 1.76
CA PHE A 20 4.07 -6.04 0.50
C PHE A 20 2.63 -5.56 0.65
N ILE A 21 2.18 -4.78 -0.32
CA ILE A 21 0.78 -4.39 -0.51
C ILE A 21 0.41 -4.60 -1.97
N THR A 22 -0.73 -5.22 -2.21
CA THR A 22 -1.30 -5.37 -3.56
C THR A 22 -2.46 -4.40 -3.76
N PHE A 23 -2.50 -3.81 -4.95
CA PHE A 23 -3.46 -2.80 -5.35
C PHE A 23 -3.93 -2.99 -6.80
N PRO A 24 -4.58 -4.12 -7.13
CA PRO A 24 -4.99 -4.38 -8.50
C PRO A 24 -5.90 -3.30 -9.08
N LEU A 25 -5.73 -2.99 -10.37
CA LEU A 25 -6.62 -2.10 -11.11
C LEU A 25 -7.98 -2.77 -11.28
N ILE A 26 -9.06 -2.09 -10.89
CA ILE A 26 -10.43 -2.62 -10.97
C ILE A 26 -11.30 -1.89 -12.00
N LYS A 27 -10.92 -0.67 -12.36
CA LYS A 27 -11.45 0.12 -13.48
C LYS A 27 -10.47 1.24 -13.80
N ASP A 28 -10.69 1.96 -14.90
CA ASP A 28 -9.81 3.05 -15.31
C ASP A 28 -9.62 4.07 -14.18
N GLY A 29 -8.35 4.27 -13.81
CA GLY A 29 -7.94 5.19 -12.75
C GLY A 29 -8.27 4.74 -11.32
N VAL A 30 -8.80 3.53 -11.09
CA VAL A 30 -9.15 3.06 -9.74
C VAL A 30 -8.58 1.68 -9.42
N VAL A 31 -7.88 1.59 -8.30
CA VAL A 31 -7.27 0.37 -7.76
C VAL A 31 -7.98 -0.10 -6.48
N ASN A 32 -7.79 -1.37 -6.13
CA ASN A 32 -8.29 -1.94 -4.88
C ASN A 32 -7.14 -2.36 -3.97
N ILE A 33 -6.93 -1.68 -2.85
CA ILE A 33 -5.94 -2.09 -1.85
C ILE A 33 -6.51 -3.28 -1.08
N ASN A 34 -6.16 -4.49 -1.52
CA ASN A 34 -6.83 -5.73 -1.10
C ASN A 34 -6.01 -6.59 -0.15
N GLN A 35 -4.67 -6.50 -0.16
CA GLN A 35 -3.82 -7.19 0.81
C GLN A 35 -2.68 -6.31 1.30
N THR A 36 -2.38 -6.46 2.59
CA THR A 36 -1.18 -5.92 3.24
C THR A 36 -0.53 -7.04 4.03
N PHE A 37 0.74 -7.30 3.77
CA PHE A 37 1.52 -8.35 4.42
C PHE A 37 2.81 -7.80 5.00
N THR A 38 3.20 -8.32 6.16
CA THR A 38 4.53 -8.10 6.74
C THR A 38 4.98 -9.39 7.40
N HIS A 39 6.17 -9.84 7.03
CA HIS A 39 6.80 -11.04 7.57
C HIS A 39 6.90 -10.93 9.10
N THR A 40 6.57 -12.01 9.81
CA THR A 40 6.41 -12.01 11.28
C THR A 40 7.66 -11.48 12.01
N SER A 41 8.85 -11.89 11.58
CA SER A 41 10.15 -11.43 12.13
C SER A 41 10.44 -9.93 11.95
N HIS A 42 9.63 -9.23 11.15
CA HIS A 42 9.78 -7.80 10.84
C HIS A 42 8.55 -6.97 11.22
N ARG A 43 7.55 -7.56 11.90
CA ARG A 43 6.41 -6.82 12.44
C ARG A 43 6.86 -5.88 13.57
N GLY A 44 6.06 -4.83 13.81
CA GLY A 44 6.37 -3.80 14.80
C GLY A 44 7.45 -2.79 14.38
N LYS A 45 8.06 -2.95 13.20
CA LYS A 45 9.10 -2.05 12.69
C LYS A 45 8.60 -0.95 11.74
N GLY A 46 7.28 -0.77 11.64
CA GLY A 46 6.67 0.27 10.79
C GLY A 46 6.61 -0.04 9.28
N ILE A 47 7.07 -1.21 8.81
CA ILE A 47 7.13 -1.57 7.37
C ILE A 47 5.78 -1.40 6.67
N ALA A 48 4.68 -1.86 7.27
CA ALA A 48 3.36 -1.74 6.67
C ALA A 48 2.90 -0.28 6.51
N LYS A 49 3.32 0.60 7.43
CA LYS A 49 3.06 2.04 7.31
C LYS A 49 3.90 2.63 6.17
N GLU A 50 5.18 2.30 6.11
CA GLU A 50 6.09 2.80 5.07
C GLU A 50 5.62 2.41 3.66
N LEU A 51 5.14 1.16 3.51
CA LEU A 51 4.53 0.70 2.27
C LEU A 51 3.24 1.46 1.91
N MET A 52 2.37 1.76 2.89
CA MET A 52 1.17 2.57 2.65
C MET A 52 1.51 4.02 2.30
N ASP A 53 2.54 4.60 2.94
CA ASP A 53 3.02 5.96 2.62
C ASP A 53 3.54 6.02 1.19
N ALA A 54 4.34 5.03 0.77
CA ALA A 54 4.87 4.95 -0.57
C ALA A 54 3.77 4.64 -1.61
N LEU A 55 2.79 3.80 -1.27
CA LEU A 55 1.62 3.56 -2.12
C LEU A 55 0.80 4.83 -2.31
N TYR A 56 0.57 5.61 -1.25
CA TYR A 56 -0.13 6.89 -1.35
C TYR A 56 0.56 7.84 -2.35
N ILE A 57 1.88 7.98 -2.28
CA ILE A 57 2.66 8.80 -3.23
C ILE A 57 2.47 8.27 -4.66
N HIS A 58 2.60 6.96 -4.86
CA HIS A 58 2.40 6.34 -6.17
C HIS A 58 1.00 6.62 -6.73
N LEU A 59 -0.05 6.54 -5.92
CA LEU A 59 -1.42 6.86 -6.34
C LEU A 59 -1.56 8.32 -6.77
N LYS A 60 -0.98 9.26 -6.01
CA LYS A 60 -0.97 10.69 -6.34
C LYS A 60 -0.27 10.98 -7.66
N GLU A 61 0.94 10.47 -7.84
CA GLU A 61 1.76 10.72 -9.04
C GLU A 61 1.13 10.16 -10.31
N ASN A 62 0.37 9.06 -10.19
CA ASN A 62 -0.27 8.39 -11.32
C ASN A 62 -1.76 8.76 -11.48
N ASN A 63 -2.26 9.74 -10.72
CA ASN A 63 -3.67 10.16 -10.71
C ASN A 63 -4.65 8.98 -10.49
N LEU A 64 -4.26 8.02 -9.65
CA LEU A 64 -5.07 6.86 -9.30
C LEU A 64 -5.87 7.14 -8.02
N LYS A 65 -7.07 6.54 -7.95
CA LYS A 65 -7.88 6.46 -6.75
C LYS A 65 -7.92 5.04 -6.20
N ALA A 66 -8.19 4.90 -4.90
CA ALA A 66 -8.22 3.62 -4.22
C ALA A 66 -9.56 3.34 -3.55
N VAL A 67 -10.04 2.11 -3.73
CA VAL A 67 -11.01 1.48 -2.81
C VAL A 67 -10.26 0.58 -1.81
N LEU A 68 -10.83 0.40 -0.63
CA LEU A 68 -10.17 -0.25 0.50
C LEU A 68 -10.90 -1.54 0.88
N ASN A 69 -10.37 -2.70 0.48
CA ASN A 69 -10.90 -4.01 0.93
C ASN A 69 -10.05 -4.65 2.04
N CYS A 70 -8.80 -4.21 2.20
CA CYS A 70 -7.96 -4.66 3.31
C CYS A 70 -8.28 -3.87 4.59
N SER A 71 -8.59 -4.56 5.70
CA SER A 71 -8.85 -3.92 6.99
C SER A 71 -7.68 -3.07 7.52
N TYR A 72 -6.44 -3.43 7.17
CA TYR A 72 -5.28 -2.62 7.51
C TYR A 72 -5.27 -1.29 6.75
N ALA A 73 -5.60 -1.32 5.45
CA ALA A 73 -5.68 -0.11 4.64
C ALA A 73 -6.80 0.82 5.13
N VAL A 74 -7.97 0.28 5.50
CA VAL A 74 -9.06 1.05 6.14
C VAL A 74 -8.55 1.77 7.39
N LYS A 75 -7.95 1.03 8.34
CA LYS A 75 -7.40 1.62 9.57
C LYS A 75 -6.28 2.64 9.33
N TYR A 76 -5.48 2.44 8.30
CA TYR A 76 -4.45 3.39 7.92
C TYR A 76 -5.09 4.71 7.49
N PHE A 77 -6.06 4.70 6.58
CA PHE A 77 -6.71 5.93 6.13
C PHE A 77 -7.59 6.58 7.19
N GLU A 78 -8.18 5.82 8.12
CA GLU A 78 -8.84 6.39 9.31
C GLU A 78 -7.88 7.20 10.19
N ARG A 79 -6.61 6.75 10.30
CA ARG A 79 -5.59 7.43 11.10
C ARG A 79 -4.97 8.64 10.40
N TYR A 80 -4.84 8.59 9.07
CA TYR A 80 -4.20 9.63 8.25
C TYR A 80 -5.25 10.26 7.33
N GLU A 81 -6.14 11.06 7.93
CA GLU A 81 -7.26 11.66 7.21
C GLU A 81 -6.82 12.59 6.07
N GLU A 82 -5.66 13.23 6.23
CA GLU A 82 -5.05 14.10 5.23
C GLU A 82 -4.69 13.37 3.93
N LYS A 83 -4.61 12.03 3.97
CA LYS A 83 -4.30 11.18 2.82
C LYS A 83 -5.54 10.59 2.15
N LYS A 84 -6.74 10.88 2.66
CA LYS A 84 -7.99 10.37 2.09
C LYS A 84 -8.30 10.97 0.70
N ASP A 85 -7.53 11.94 0.24
CA ASP A 85 -7.69 12.57 -1.07
C ASP A 85 -7.40 11.64 -2.25
N VAL A 86 -6.77 10.48 -2.03
CA VAL A 86 -6.63 9.41 -3.05
C VAL A 86 -7.73 8.36 -2.99
N LEU A 87 -8.74 8.49 -2.12
CA LEU A 87 -9.85 7.54 -2.07
C LEU A 87 -10.88 7.82 -3.18
N ALA A 88 -11.49 6.75 -3.69
CA ALA A 88 -12.55 6.77 -4.72
C ALA A 88 -13.95 6.91 -4.11
#